data_AF-A0A516GEH1-F1
#
_entry.id   AF-A0A516GEH1-F1
#
_cell.length_a   1.000
_cell.length_b   1.000
_cell.length_c   1.000
_cell.angle_alpha   90.00
_cell.angle_beta   90.00
_cell.angle_gamma   90.00
#
_symmetry.space_group_name_H-M   'P 1'
#
loop_
_entity.id
_entity.type
_entity.pdbx_description
1 polymer ?
#
loop_
_entity_poly.entity_id
_entity_poly.type
_entity_poly.pdbx_seq_one_letter_code
_entity_poly.pdbx_strand_id
1 'polypeptide(L)' 'MPAHEIASAKELRAATRRLAALEEQRLAARSRHDAALAEFLQNGGTWVEAMELAGLSRRGIQLALQRVRTGDGESSS' A
#
# COMPACT_ATOMS: atom_id res chain seq x y z
N MET A 1 -31.80 13.22 -23.33
CA MET A 1 -30.53 13.18 -22.56
C MET A 1 -29.41 13.09 -23.58
N PRO A 2 -28.55 14.10 -23.72
CA PRO A 2 -27.65 14.18 -24.85
C PRO A 2 -26.51 13.15 -24.67
N ALA A 3 -26.18 12.42 -25.74
CA ALA A 3 -25.28 11.26 -25.70
C ALA A 3 -23.88 11.54 -25.11
N HIS A 4 -23.44 12.81 -25.11
CA HIS A 4 -22.17 13.24 -24.53
C HIS A 4 -22.15 13.18 -22.99
N GLU A 5 -23.28 13.43 -22.31
CA GLU A 5 -23.38 13.32 -20.85
C GLU A 5 -23.35 11.85 -20.38
N ILE A 6 -23.87 10.94 -21.21
CA ILE A 6 -23.85 9.50 -20.93
C ILE A 6 -22.45 8.92 -21.19
N ALA A 7 -21.77 9.39 -22.23
CA ALA A 7 -20.38 9.02 -22.52
C ALA A 7 -19.44 9.47 -21.39
N SER A 8 -19.57 10.71 -20.91
CA SER A 8 -18.75 11.23 -19.79
C SER A 8 -19.04 10.51 -18.47
N ALA A 9 -20.29 10.15 -18.19
CA ALA A 9 -20.64 9.36 -17.00
C ALA A 9 -20.07 7.93 -17.05
N LYS A 10 -20.04 7.31 -18.24
CA LYS A 10 -19.45 5.98 -18.46
C LYS A 10 -17.93 6.01 -18.28
N GLU A 11 -17.27 7.02 -18.84
CA GLU A 11 -15.83 7.24 -18.69
C GLU A 11 -15.44 7.50 -17.24
N LEU A 12 -16.20 8.35 -16.53
CA LEU A 12 -15.98 8.61 -15.11
C LEU A 12 -16.07 7.31 -14.30
N ARG A 13 -17.11 6.50 -14.50
CA ARG A 13 -17.25 5.21 -13.80
C ARG A 13 -16.11 4.25 -14.11
N ALA A 14 -15.60 4.25 -15.34
CA ALA A 14 -14.46 3.42 -15.72
C ALA A 14 -13.17 3.91 -15.05
N ALA A 15 -12.95 5.23 -15.00
CA ALA A 15 -11.82 5.84 -14.33
C ALA A 15 -11.83 5.56 -12.83
N THR A 16 -12.98 5.71 -12.15
CA THR A 16 -13.13 5.41 -10.72
C THR A 16 -12.84 3.94 -10.42
N ARG A 17 -13.33 3.00 -11.25
CA ARG A 17 -13.02 1.57 -11.10
C ARG A 17 -11.54 1.28 -11.25
N ARG A 18 -10.88 1.92 -12.22
CA ARG A 18 -9.43 1.76 -12.44
C ARG A 18 -8.64 2.33 -11.28
N LEU A 19 -9.05 3.49 -10.74
CA LEU A 19 -8.42 4.09 -9.58
C LEU A 19 -8.54 3.16 -8.36
N ALA A 20 -9.72 2.63 -8.09
CA ALA A 20 -9.95 1.69 -6.98
C ALA A 20 -9.06 0.44 -7.10
N ALA A 21 -8.95 -0.15 -8.30
CA ALA A 21 -8.09 -1.31 -8.54
C ALA A 21 -6.59 -0.98 -8.32
N LEU A 22 -6.15 0.22 -8.72
CA LEU A 22 -4.77 0.66 -8.49
C LEU A 22 -4.50 0.92 -7.02
N GLU A 23 -5.45 1.48 -6.28
CA GLU A 23 -5.34 1.68 -4.84
C GLU A 23 -5.22 0.35 -4.10
N GLU A 24 -6.04 -0.63 -4.47
CA GLU A 24 -5.96 -2.00 -3.92
C GLU A 24 -4.58 -2.63 -4.19
N GLN A 25 -4.09 -2.54 -5.43
CA GLN A 25 -2.75 -3.02 -5.78
C GLN A 25 -1.66 -2.31 -4.98
N ARG A 26 -1.78 -0.99 -4.80
CA ARG A 26 -0.82 -0.18 -4.02
C ARG A 26 -0.83 -0.59 -2.55
N LEU A 27 -2.00 -0.81 -1.97
CA LEU A 27 -2.15 -1.28 -0.58
C LEU A 27 -1.57 -2.67 -0.41
N ALA A 28 -1.86 -3.61 -1.32
CA ALA A 28 -1.29 -4.95 -1.28
C ALA A 28 0.24 -4.95 -1.41
N ALA A 29 0.79 -4.14 -2.32
CA ALA A 29 2.23 -4.00 -2.49
C ALA A 29 2.90 -3.43 -1.22
N ARG A 30 2.28 -2.41 -0.61
CA ARG A 30 2.77 -1.83 0.66
C ARG A 30 2.70 -2.82 1.81
N SER A 31 1.60 -3.58 1.92
CA SER A 31 1.45 -4.60 2.96
C SER A 31 2.56 -5.66 2.86
N ARG A 32 2.83 -6.17 1.64
CA ARG A 32 3.94 -7.10 1.40
C ARG A 32 5.30 -6.52 1.77
N HIS A 33 5.54 -5.26 1.40
CA HIS A 33 6.78 -4.56 1.75
C HIS A 33 6.95 -4.43 3.27
N ASP A 34 5.90 -4.00 3.97
CA ASP A 34 5.92 -3.84 5.43
C ASP A 34 6.14 -5.19 6.14
N ALA A 35 5.53 -6.28 5.65
CA ALA A 35 5.73 -7.64 6.16
C ALA A 35 7.18 -8.13 5.95
N ALA A 36 7.73 -7.94 4.75
CA ALA A 36 9.12 -8.30 4.45
C ALA A 36 10.13 -7.55 5.33
N LEU A 37 9.85 -6.28 5.64
CA LEU A 37 10.67 -5.49 6.55
C LEU A 37 10.63 -6.02 7.99
N ALA A 38 9.45 -6.43 8.45
CA ALA A 38 9.29 -7.03 9.78
C ALA A 38 10.02 -8.37 9.86
N GLU A 39 9.89 -9.23 8.84
CA GLU A 39 10.60 -10.51 8.74
C GLU A 39 12.12 -10.32 8.72
N PHE A 40 12.63 -9.36 7.94
CA PHE A 40 14.06 -9.03 7.89
C PHE A 40 14.63 -8.70 9.28
N LEU A 41 13.93 -7.85 10.05
CA LEU A 41 14.35 -7.48 11.39
C LEU A 41 14.23 -8.65 12.39
N GLN A 42 13.22 -9.51 12.24
CA GLN A 42 13.07 -10.72 13.07
C GLN A 42 14.20 -11.73 12.82
N ASN A 43 14.71 -11.80 11.59
CA ASN A 43 15.83 -12.65 11.21
C ASN A 43 17.21 -12.08 11.59
N GLY A 44 17.25 -11.02 12.41
CA GLY A 44 18.48 -10.43 12.92
C GLY A 44 19.05 -9.29 12.06
N GLY A 45 18.34 -8.87 11.01
CA GLY A 45 18.70 -7.69 10.23
C GLY A 45 18.76 -6.43 11.10
N THR A 46 19.71 -5.55 10.81
CA THR A 46 19.89 -4.32 11.59
C THR A 46 18.94 -3.21 11.11
N TRP A 47 18.70 -2.23 11.98
CA TRP A 47 17.93 -1.04 11.61
C TRP A 47 18.54 -0.24 10.47
N VAL A 48 19.88 -0.20 10.39
CA VAL A 48 20.59 0.54 9.34
C VAL A 48 20.39 -0.13 8.00
N GLU A 49 20.61 -1.44 7.92
CA GLU A 49 20.39 -2.21 6.68
C GLU A 49 18.93 -2.14 6.22
N ALA A 50 17.98 -2.22 7.17
CA ALA A 50 16.57 -2.08 6.87
C ALA A 50 16.23 -0.71 6.24
N MET A 51 16.90 0.36 6.69
CA MET A 51 16.72 1.72 6.14
C MET A 51 17.30 1.84 4.74
N GLU A 52 18.48 1.26 4.52
CA GLU A 52 19.15 1.28 3.22
C GLU A 52 18.37 0.45 2.18
N LEU A 53 17.93 -0.76 2.53
CA LEU A 53 17.19 -1.64 1.63
C LEU A 53 15.80 -1.09 1.27
N ALA A 54 15.08 -0.55 2.26
CA ALA A 54 13.74 -0.01 2.05
C ALA A 54 13.74 1.42 1.47
N GLY A 55 14.89 2.11 1.50
CA GLY A 55 14.95 3.54 1.17
C GLY A 55 14.11 4.41 2.11
N LEU A 56 13.95 3.98 3.38
CA LEU A 56 13.11 4.64 4.37
C LEU A 56 13.94 5.26 5.49
N SER A 57 13.44 6.37 6.03
CA SER A 57 13.95 6.90 7.29
C SER A 57 13.57 5.97 8.46
N ARG A 58 14.25 6.12 9.60
CA ARG A 58 13.89 5.41 10.84
C ARG A 58 12.41 5.54 11.20
N ARG A 59 11.84 6.74 11.05
CA ARG A 59 10.41 6.98 11.28
C ARG A 59 9.54 6.23 10.28
N GLY A 60 9.96 6.16 9.02
CA GLY A 60 9.27 5.37 7.98
C GLY A 60 9.19 3.89 8.34
N ILE A 61 10.30 3.30 8.79
CA ILE A 61 10.34 1.92 9.28
C ILE A 61 9.43 1.73 10.49
N GLN A 62 9.48 2.62 11.48
CA GLN A 62 8.60 2.52 12.65
C GLN A 62 7.12 2.51 12.24
N LEU A 63 6.74 3.35 11.29
CA LEU A 63 5.36 3.38 10.77
C LEU A 63 5.01 2.11 10.00
N ALA A 64 5.94 1.49 9.28
CA ALA A 64 5.75 0.21 8.62
C ALA A 64 5.50 -0.91 9.64
N LEU A 65 6.37 -1.04 10.63
CA LEU A 65 6.23 -2.03 11.69
C LEU A 65 4.96 -1.83 12.53
N GLN A 66 4.57 -0.56 12.77
CA GLN A 66 3.32 -0.27 13.45
C GLN A 66 2.12 -0.81 12.68
N ARG A 67 2.08 -0.65 11.35
CA ARG A 67 0.97 -1.16 10.50
C ARG A 67 0.90 -2.68 10.49
N VAL A 68 2.04 -3.36 10.45
CA VAL A 68 2.09 -4.83 10.59
C VAL A 68 1.52 -5.24 11.95
N ARG A 69 1.89 -4.53 13.02
CA ARG A 69 1.42 -4.83 14.37
C ARG A 69 -0.07 -4.57 14.57
N THR A 70 -0.62 -3.51 13.95
CA THR A 70 -2.04 -3.14 14.09
C THR A 70 -2.96 -3.89 13.15
N GLY A 71 -2.43 -4.65 12.18
CA GLY A 71 -3.25 -5.33 11.17
C GLY A 71 -3.96 -4.35 10.22
N ASP A 72 -3.43 -3.12 10.08
CA ASP A 72 -3.98 -2.10 9.16
C ASP A 72 -3.85 -2.49 7.68
N GLY A 73 -3.31 -3.68 7.38
CA GLY A 73 -3.31 -4.33 6.07
C GLY A 73 -4.34 -5.46 5.90
N GLU A 74 -5.03 -5.89 6.96
CA GLU A 74 -5.95 -7.05 6.95
C GLU A 74 -7.37 -6.73 7.46
N SER A 75 -7.62 -5.53 7.99
CA SER A 75 -8.96 -5.14 8.47
C SER A 75 -9.88 -4.69 7.32
N SER A 76 -10.34 -5.63 6.50
CA SER A 76 -11.65 -5.61 5.80
C SER A 76 -11.85 -6.97 5.13
N SER A 77 -12.46 -7.91 5.86
CA SER A 77 -13.14 -9.09 5.32
C SER A 77 -14.56 -9.12 5.88
#